data_AF-A0A7W3QQF3-F1
#
_entry.id   AF-A0A7W3QQF3-F1
#
_cell.length_a   1.000
_cell.length_b   1.000
_cell.length_c   1.000
_cell.angle_alpha   90.00
_cell.angle_beta   90.00
_cell.angle_gamma   90.00
#
_symmetry.space_group_name_H-M   'P 1'
#
loop_
_entity.id
_entity.type
_entity.pdbx_description
1 polymer ?
#
loop_
_entity_poly.entity_id
_entity_poly.type
_entity_poly.pdbx_seq_one_letter_code
_entity_poly.pdbx_strand_id
1 'polypeptide(L)'
;MEADLALIGPHGPLTLLEAFEGRRQLITYYFMWHPGHPAAEQCEDCTWCATQVAELPYTHSRDITYAVFCQGPCDENSRYRDFMGWDMPWYAAEESLDALLVGRPIGPMYLVCYVRDGDRVFETYRTTRRGVEAMDYSYSLMDLTVYGRQEPWQDSPPGWPHSWIGTSERLRINGHPIAQWSRMHAKRSDDLGNHPSVNRRSEPKALRAARRGNRFMEPFSAGVARV
;
A
#
# COMPACT_ATOMS: atom_id res chain seq x y z
N MET A 1 -15.24 9.88 -13.24
CA MET A 1 -14.12 10.21 -12.34
C MET A 1 -13.05 10.87 -13.19
N GLU A 2 -12.37 11.89 -12.66
CA GLU A 2 -11.30 12.56 -13.38
C GLU A 2 -10.13 11.58 -13.58
N ALA A 3 -9.63 11.49 -14.80
CA ALA A 3 -8.61 10.51 -15.18
C ALA A 3 -7.19 10.97 -14.83
N ASP A 4 -7.02 12.28 -14.62
CA ASP A 4 -5.76 12.95 -14.27
C ASP A 4 -5.53 13.07 -12.76
N LEU A 5 -6.35 12.43 -11.93
CA LEU A 5 -6.16 12.40 -10.48
C LEU A 5 -4.76 11.93 -10.11
N ALA A 6 -4.08 12.73 -9.30
CA ALA A 6 -2.68 12.54 -8.95
C ALA A 6 -2.48 11.35 -7.99
N LEU A 7 -1.48 10.54 -8.30
CA LEU A 7 -0.96 9.44 -7.50
C LEU A 7 0.56 9.56 -7.44
N ILE A 8 1.19 8.93 -6.45
CA ILE A 8 2.65 8.83 -6.38
C ILE A 8 3.04 7.37 -6.29
N GLY A 9 3.79 6.89 -7.29
CA GLY A 9 4.33 5.53 -7.33
C GLY A 9 5.83 5.47 -7.04
N PRO A 10 6.43 4.27 -7.08
CA PRO A 10 7.87 4.08 -6.85
C PRO A 10 8.77 4.82 -7.85
N HIS A 11 8.22 5.19 -9.02
CA HIS A 11 8.95 5.93 -10.07
C HIS A 11 8.55 7.41 -10.16
N GLY A 12 7.80 7.93 -9.18
CA GLY A 12 7.36 9.32 -9.12
C GLY A 12 5.87 9.50 -9.38
N PRO A 13 5.44 10.75 -9.62
CA PRO A 13 4.05 11.09 -9.86
C PRO A 13 3.49 10.42 -11.12
N LEU A 14 2.22 10.03 -11.05
CA LEU A 14 1.43 9.52 -12.16
C LEU A 14 -0.04 9.90 -11.98
N THR A 15 -0.83 9.69 -13.03
CA THR A 15 -2.27 9.86 -13.03
C THR A 15 -3.01 8.55 -12.74
N LEU A 16 -4.27 8.66 -12.37
CA LEU A 16 -5.16 7.50 -12.27
C LEU A 16 -5.25 6.73 -13.59
N LEU A 17 -5.24 7.42 -14.73
CA LEU A 17 -5.26 6.77 -16.04
C LEU A 17 -4.01 5.93 -16.30
N GLU A 18 -2.84 6.41 -15.87
CA GLU A 18 -1.57 5.68 -15.98
C GLU A 18 -1.53 4.47 -15.05
N ALA A 19 -2.23 4.51 -13.91
CA ALA A 19 -2.36 3.35 -13.01
C ALA A 19 -3.12 2.16 -13.64
N PHE A 20 -3.79 2.34 -14.78
CA PHE A 20 -4.31 1.22 -15.57
C PHE A 20 -3.21 0.44 -16.30
N GLU A 21 -1.99 0.97 -16.43
CA GLU A 21 -0.87 0.37 -17.17
C GLU A 21 -1.25 -0.05 -18.60
N GLY A 22 -2.08 0.76 -19.26
CA GLY A 22 -2.59 0.50 -20.61
C GLY A 22 -3.72 -0.52 -20.72
N ARG A 23 -4.18 -1.11 -19.59
CA ARG A 23 -5.29 -2.07 -19.57
C ARG A 23 -6.66 -1.39 -19.51
N ARG A 24 -7.73 -2.08 -19.88
CA ARG A 24 -9.10 -1.51 -19.83
C ARG A 24 -9.70 -1.47 -18.42
N GLN A 25 -9.22 -2.30 -17.50
CA GLN A 25 -9.80 -2.45 -16.17
C GLN A 25 -8.74 -2.28 -15.09
N LEU A 26 -9.16 -1.73 -13.94
CA LEU A 26 -8.32 -1.53 -12.77
C LEU A 26 -9.08 -1.97 -11.52
N ILE A 27 -8.51 -2.89 -10.76
CA ILE A 27 -8.95 -3.23 -9.40
C ILE A 27 -8.02 -2.53 -8.43
N THR A 28 -8.58 -1.67 -7.57
CA THR A 28 -7.81 -0.96 -6.55
C THR A 28 -8.20 -1.42 -5.16
N TYR A 29 -7.21 -1.76 -4.37
CA TYR A 29 -7.37 -1.91 -2.93
C TYR A 29 -6.94 -0.62 -2.21
N TYR A 30 -7.86 0.06 -1.55
CA TYR A 30 -7.57 1.24 -0.74
C TYR A 30 -7.07 0.79 0.63
N PHE A 31 -5.77 0.95 0.87
CA PHE A 31 -5.11 0.53 2.10
C PHE A 31 -5.27 1.60 3.18
N MET A 32 -5.90 1.25 4.31
CA MET A 32 -5.99 2.11 5.50
C MET A 32 -4.59 2.37 6.05
N TRP A 33 -4.25 3.64 6.26
CA TRP A 33 -2.94 4.02 6.77
C TRP A 33 -3.05 4.69 8.15
N HIS A 34 -2.05 4.46 9.01
CA HIS A 34 -1.89 5.12 10.29
C HIS A 34 -0.59 5.95 10.27
N PRO A 35 -0.65 7.24 9.86
CA PRO A 35 0.55 8.08 9.75
C PRO A 35 1.36 8.12 11.04
N GLY A 36 2.67 7.97 10.94
CA GLY A 36 3.57 8.03 12.10
C GLY A 36 3.66 6.74 12.93
N HIS A 37 2.78 5.74 12.72
CA HIS A 37 2.82 4.48 13.46
C HIS A 37 3.86 3.51 12.90
N PRO A 38 4.55 2.72 13.74
CA PRO A 38 5.50 1.69 13.29
C PRO A 38 4.80 0.63 12.43
N ALA A 39 5.59 -0.11 11.64
CA ALA A 39 5.07 -1.18 10.77
C ALA A 39 4.16 -2.17 11.51
N ALA A 40 4.52 -2.53 12.75
CA ALA A 40 3.74 -3.43 13.58
C ALA A 40 2.36 -2.88 13.97
N GLU A 41 2.12 -1.58 13.86
CA GLU A 41 0.88 -0.90 14.23
C GLU A 41 0.07 -0.39 13.02
N GLN A 42 0.54 -0.66 11.80
CA GLN A 42 -0.25 -0.39 10.59
C GLN A 42 -1.46 -1.33 10.49
N CYS A 43 -2.46 -0.94 9.69
CA CYS A 43 -3.73 -1.67 9.64
C CYS A 43 -3.55 -3.16 9.30
N GLU A 44 -3.99 -4.01 10.23
CA GLU A 44 -3.72 -5.45 10.24
C GLU A 44 -4.54 -6.18 9.19
N ASP A 45 -5.84 -5.88 9.12
CA ASP A 45 -6.72 -6.43 8.08
C ASP A 45 -6.23 -6.03 6.69
N CYS A 46 -5.74 -4.78 6.53
CA CYS A 46 -5.15 -4.34 5.26
C CYS A 46 -3.86 -5.07 4.92
N THR A 47 -2.99 -5.27 5.92
CA THR A 47 -1.73 -6.02 5.76
C THR A 47 -1.99 -7.47 5.37
N TRP A 48 -2.99 -8.10 6.00
CA TRP A 48 -3.43 -9.44 5.67
C TRP A 48 -4.00 -9.52 4.25
N CYS A 49 -4.98 -8.67 3.91
CA CYS A 49 -5.63 -8.69 2.59
C CYS A 49 -4.66 -8.40 1.44
N ALA A 50 -3.81 -7.37 1.56
CA ALA A 50 -2.85 -6.99 0.51
C ALA A 50 -1.82 -8.11 0.24
N THR A 51 -1.49 -8.94 1.23
CA THR A 51 -0.56 -10.07 1.06
C THR A 51 -1.13 -11.20 0.20
N GLN A 52 -2.45 -11.26 0.01
CA GLN A 52 -3.10 -12.40 -0.65
C GLN A 52 -2.96 -12.35 -2.19
N VAL A 53 -2.81 -11.15 -2.77
CA VAL A 53 -2.73 -10.96 -4.23
C VAL A 53 -1.27 -10.88 -4.68
N ALA A 54 -0.62 -12.04 -4.85
CA ALA A 54 0.78 -12.11 -5.29
C ALA A 54 0.97 -12.32 -6.80
N GLU A 55 0.07 -13.08 -7.45
CA GLU A 55 0.23 -13.51 -8.85
C GLU A 55 -0.66 -12.71 -9.81
N LEU A 56 -0.10 -11.63 -10.34
CA LEU A 56 -0.78 -10.74 -11.29
C LEU A 56 -0.97 -11.27 -12.73
N PRO A 57 -0.19 -12.24 -13.27
CA PRO A 57 -0.38 -12.69 -14.65
C PRO A 57 -1.80 -13.14 -15.01
N TYR A 58 -2.55 -13.71 -14.05
CA TYR A 58 -3.92 -14.13 -14.28
C TYR A 58 -4.86 -12.95 -14.52
N THR A 59 -4.76 -11.85 -13.75
CA THR A 59 -5.54 -10.63 -13.98
C THR A 59 -5.09 -9.92 -15.24
N HIS A 60 -3.78 -9.84 -15.47
CA HIS A 60 -3.21 -9.24 -16.68
C HIS A 60 -3.71 -9.94 -17.95
N SER A 61 -3.85 -11.27 -17.94
CA SER A 61 -4.38 -12.04 -19.07
C SER A 61 -5.86 -11.79 -19.39
N ARG A 62 -6.57 -11.06 -18.52
CA ARG A 62 -7.97 -10.60 -18.71
C ARG A 62 -8.05 -9.08 -18.81
N ASP A 63 -6.92 -8.44 -19.10
CA ASP A 63 -6.85 -6.99 -19.31
C ASP A 63 -7.30 -6.20 -18.07
N ILE A 64 -6.84 -6.66 -16.91
CA ILE A 64 -7.09 -6.07 -15.60
C ILE A 64 -5.75 -5.79 -14.92
N THR A 65 -5.54 -4.55 -14.47
CA THR A 65 -4.47 -4.19 -13.54
C THR A 65 -4.99 -4.31 -12.12
N TYR A 66 -4.18 -4.83 -11.20
CA TYR A 66 -4.44 -4.74 -9.76
C TYR A 66 -3.44 -3.78 -9.13
N ALA A 67 -3.91 -2.88 -8.29
CA ALA A 67 -3.05 -1.93 -7.59
C ALA A 67 -3.52 -1.70 -6.14
N VAL A 68 -2.58 -1.36 -5.28
CA VAL A 68 -2.87 -0.85 -3.93
C VAL A 68 -2.75 0.65 -3.90
N PHE A 69 -3.80 1.32 -3.44
CA PHE A 69 -3.85 2.77 -3.24
C PHE A 69 -3.77 3.03 -1.73
N CYS A 70 -2.58 3.36 -1.24
CA CYS A 70 -2.40 3.68 0.17
C CYS A 70 -2.90 5.09 0.49
N GLN A 71 -3.65 5.21 1.59
CA GLN A 71 -4.30 6.45 2.01
C GLN A 71 -3.38 7.40 2.81
N GLY A 72 -2.08 7.11 2.91
CA GLY A 72 -1.14 7.92 3.69
C GLY A 72 0.13 8.33 2.93
N PRO A 73 1.09 8.96 3.64
CA PRO A 73 2.25 9.58 3.01
C PRO A 73 3.13 8.60 2.22
N CYS A 74 3.54 9.00 1.02
CA CYS A 74 4.29 8.16 0.08
C CYS A 74 5.59 7.59 0.69
N ASP A 75 6.35 8.41 1.43
CA ASP A 75 7.63 8.00 2.01
C ASP A 75 7.47 6.84 3.01
N GLU A 76 6.47 6.91 3.89
CA GLU A 76 6.23 5.88 4.90
C GLU A 76 5.67 4.60 4.26
N ASN A 77 4.64 4.74 3.41
CA ASN A 77 3.96 3.57 2.86
C ASN A 77 4.80 2.83 1.81
N SER A 78 5.70 3.52 1.09
CA SER A 78 6.63 2.87 0.17
C SER A 78 7.62 1.99 0.90
N ARG A 79 8.11 2.45 2.07
CA ARG A 79 8.96 1.63 2.96
C ARG A 79 8.19 0.43 3.50
N TYR A 80 6.90 0.57 3.76
CA TYR A 80 6.08 -0.55 4.19
C TYR A 80 5.86 -1.59 3.09
N ARG A 81 5.61 -1.17 1.85
CA ARG A 81 5.63 -2.06 0.68
C ARG A 81 6.95 -2.81 0.57
N ASP A 82 8.06 -2.10 0.72
CA ASP A 82 9.40 -2.69 0.68
C ASP A 82 9.62 -3.65 1.85
N PHE A 83 9.24 -3.30 3.07
CA PHE A 83 9.28 -4.21 4.21
C PHE A 83 8.50 -5.49 3.92
N MET A 84 7.29 -5.36 3.38
CA MET A 84 6.42 -6.49 3.05
C MET A 84 6.87 -7.29 1.83
N GLY A 85 7.84 -6.79 1.05
CA GLY A 85 8.33 -7.45 -0.17
C GLY A 85 7.21 -7.64 -1.19
N TRP A 86 6.39 -6.60 -1.35
CA TRP A 86 5.27 -6.58 -2.27
C TRP A 86 5.69 -5.99 -3.61
N ASP A 87 5.45 -6.75 -4.68
CA ASP A 87 5.85 -6.40 -6.04
C ASP A 87 4.68 -5.86 -6.90
N MET A 88 3.45 -5.91 -6.38
CA MET A 88 2.31 -5.36 -7.11
C MET A 88 2.38 -3.83 -7.19
N PRO A 89 1.72 -3.21 -8.19
CA PRO A 89 1.56 -1.77 -8.25
C PRO A 89 1.05 -1.19 -6.93
N TRP A 90 1.78 -0.22 -6.39
CA TRP A 90 1.52 0.40 -5.10
C TRP A 90 1.71 1.91 -5.21
N TYR A 91 0.65 2.65 -4.87
CA TYR A 91 0.59 4.09 -5.06
C TYR A 91 0.10 4.79 -3.81
N ALA A 92 0.73 5.91 -3.46
CA ALA A 92 0.16 6.85 -2.49
C ALA A 92 -0.94 7.66 -3.18
N ALA A 93 -2.13 7.64 -2.60
CA ALA A 93 -3.33 8.28 -3.16
C ALA A 93 -3.81 9.48 -2.34
N GLU A 94 -3.06 9.87 -1.30
CA GLU A 94 -3.42 10.89 -0.30
C GLU A 94 -4.00 12.17 -0.92
N GLU A 95 -3.34 12.72 -1.95
CA GLU A 95 -3.76 13.97 -2.61
C GLU A 95 -5.09 13.87 -3.35
N SER A 96 -5.50 12.66 -3.75
CA SER A 96 -6.69 12.42 -4.56
C SER A 96 -7.82 11.73 -3.79
N LEU A 97 -7.68 11.48 -2.48
CA LEU A 97 -8.65 10.68 -1.73
C LEU A 97 -10.06 11.28 -1.74
N ASP A 98 -10.22 12.60 -1.63
CA ASP A 98 -11.53 13.25 -1.66
C ASP A 98 -12.29 13.00 -2.98
N ALA A 99 -11.55 12.96 -4.10
CA ALA A 99 -12.11 12.71 -5.43
C ALA A 99 -12.26 11.20 -5.72
N LEU A 100 -11.34 10.37 -5.25
CA LEU A 100 -11.38 8.93 -5.38
C LEU A 100 -12.45 8.30 -4.48
N LEU A 101 -12.77 8.92 -3.35
CA LEU A 101 -13.68 8.41 -2.33
C LEU A 101 -14.89 9.34 -2.08
N VAL A 102 -15.37 10.05 -3.11
CA VAL A 102 -16.52 10.97 -3.01
C VAL A 102 -17.69 10.33 -2.25
N GLY A 103 -18.18 11.03 -1.22
CA GLY A 103 -19.30 10.60 -0.40
C GLY A 103 -18.98 9.43 0.54
N ARG A 104 -17.70 9.12 0.77
CA ARG A 104 -17.23 8.04 1.63
C ARG A 104 -16.22 8.59 2.65
N PRO A 105 -16.18 8.01 3.87
CA PRO A 105 -15.14 8.37 4.82
C PRO A 105 -13.77 7.92 4.32
N ILE A 106 -12.77 8.78 4.52
CA ILE A 106 -11.35 8.45 4.37
C ILE A 106 -10.89 7.71 5.63
N GLY A 107 -10.00 6.74 5.48
CA GLY A 107 -9.50 5.86 6.53
C GLY A 107 -9.89 4.41 6.30
N PRO A 108 -11.18 4.04 6.20
CA PRO A 108 -11.59 2.67 5.94
C PRO A 108 -10.98 2.08 4.67
N MET A 109 -10.79 0.76 4.67
CA MET A 109 -10.36 0.02 3.49
C MET A 109 -11.49 -0.16 2.49
N TYR A 110 -11.15 -0.15 1.20
CA TYR A 110 -12.09 -0.37 0.11
C TYR A 110 -11.49 -1.27 -0.95
N LEU A 111 -12.33 -2.07 -1.61
CA LEU A 111 -12.00 -2.71 -2.87
C LEU A 111 -12.90 -2.12 -3.94
N VAL A 112 -12.32 -1.53 -4.96
CA VAL A 112 -13.04 -0.79 -6.00
C VAL A 112 -12.58 -1.24 -7.37
N CYS A 113 -13.50 -1.39 -8.31
CA CYS A 113 -13.20 -1.76 -9.68
C CYS A 113 -13.58 -0.62 -10.62
N TYR A 114 -12.67 -0.31 -11.54
CA TYR A 114 -12.83 0.70 -12.56
C TYR A 114 -12.71 0.12 -13.96
N VAL A 115 -13.42 0.73 -14.89
CA VAL A 115 -13.23 0.54 -16.33
C VAL A 115 -12.89 1.88 -16.98
N ARG A 116 -11.99 1.86 -17.98
CA ARG A 116 -11.70 3.03 -18.82
C ARG A 116 -12.30 2.89 -20.22
N ASP A 117 -12.74 4.00 -20.76
CA ASP A 117 -13.13 4.18 -22.17
C ASP A 117 -12.46 5.46 -22.70
N GLY A 118 -11.44 5.29 -23.55
CA GLY A 118 -10.51 6.40 -23.85
C GLY A 118 -9.92 6.95 -22.55
N ASP A 119 -10.01 8.26 -22.36
CA ASP A 119 -9.48 8.96 -21.17
C ASP A 119 -10.56 9.16 -20.09
N ARG A 120 -11.66 8.40 -20.15
CA ARG A 120 -12.76 8.47 -19.17
C ARG A 120 -12.70 7.25 -18.25
N VAL A 121 -12.83 7.48 -16.95
CA VAL A 121 -12.81 6.42 -15.94
C VAL A 121 -14.15 6.33 -15.20
N PHE A 122 -14.66 5.10 -15.07
CA PHE A 122 -15.92 4.79 -14.41
C PHE A 122 -15.70 3.77 -13.30
N GLU A 123 -16.26 4.04 -12.12
CA GLU A 123 -16.41 3.06 -11.04
C GLU A 123 -17.55 2.09 -11.40
N THR A 124 -17.31 0.80 -11.32
CA THR A 124 -18.28 -0.26 -11.70
C THR A 124 -18.68 -1.14 -10.53
N TYR A 125 -17.80 -1.26 -9.52
CA TYR A 125 -18.04 -2.04 -8.33
C TYR A 125 -17.28 -1.43 -7.16
N ARG A 126 -17.84 -1.55 -5.96
CA ARG A 126 -17.14 -1.21 -4.71
C ARG A 126 -17.63 -2.06 -3.55
N THR A 127 -16.73 -2.30 -2.59
CA THR A 127 -17.05 -2.91 -1.29
C THR A 127 -16.07 -2.45 -0.20
N THR A 128 -16.35 -2.78 1.06
CA THR A 128 -15.56 -2.39 2.24
C THR A 128 -15.74 -3.43 3.36
N ARG A 129 -15.00 -3.29 4.47
CA ARG A 129 -15.02 -4.20 5.62
C ARG A 129 -14.79 -5.64 5.13
N ARG A 130 -15.51 -6.64 5.67
CA ARG A 130 -15.40 -8.04 5.25
C ARG A 130 -15.63 -8.29 3.75
N GLY A 131 -16.21 -7.34 3.02
CA GLY A 131 -16.30 -7.44 1.57
C GLY A 131 -14.94 -7.40 0.85
N VAL A 132 -13.90 -6.82 1.46
CA VAL A 132 -12.55 -6.82 0.87
C VAL A 132 -11.85 -8.18 0.97
N GLU A 133 -12.37 -9.09 1.83
CA GLU A 133 -11.91 -10.48 1.93
C GLU A 133 -12.15 -11.28 0.64
N ALA A 134 -12.81 -10.70 -0.37
CA ALA A 134 -12.85 -11.27 -1.71
C ALA A 134 -11.45 -11.52 -2.32
N MET A 135 -10.43 -10.79 -1.85
CA MET A 135 -9.03 -11.02 -2.23
C MET A 135 -8.36 -12.14 -1.43
N ASP A 136 -8.97 -12.56 -0.32
CA ASP A 136 -8.38 -13.53 0.59
C ASP A 136 -8.70 -14.97 0.18
N TYR A 137 -7.64 -15.74 -0.06
CA TYR A 137 -7.77 -17.18 -0.26
C TYR A 137 -7.68 -17.96 1.06
N SER A 138 -7.07 -17.39 2.10
CA SER A 138 -6.70 -18.13 3.30
C SER A 138 -7.92 -18.60 4.08
N TYR A 139 -8.94 -17.76 4.27
CA TYR A 139 -10.22 -18.16 4.85
C TYR A 139 -10.95 -19.20 4.01
N SER A 140 -10.94 -19.05 2.68
CA SER A 140 -11.56 -20.04 1.79
C SER A 140 -10.92 -21.42 1.93
N LEU A 141 -9.59 -21.48 2.14
CA LEU A 141 -8.89 -22.74 2.40
C LEU A 141 -9.15 -23.27 3.82
N MET A 142 -9.18 -22.40 4.83
CA MET A 142 -9.50 -22.78 6.21
C MET A 142 -10.89 -23.39 6.32
N ASP A 143 -11.88 -22.87 5.59
CA ASP A 143 -13.25 -23.39 5.54
C ASP A 143 -13.33 -24.83 4.99
N LEU A 144 -12.32 -25.29 4.25
CA LEU A 144 -12.24 -26.69 3.78
C LEU A 144 -11.75 -27.64 4.87
N THR A 145 -11.23 -27.13 5.98
CA THR A 145 -10.69 -27.93 7.09
C THR A 145 -11.75 -28.15 8.17
N VAL A 146 -11.60 -29.23 8.95
CA VAL A 146 -12.60 -29.61 9.97
C VAL A 146 -12.86 -28.52 11.00
N TYR A 147 -11.85 -27.73 11.38
CA TYR A 147 -11.99 -26.68 12.39
C TYR A 147 -12.34 -25.31 11.81
N GLY A 148 -12.51 -25.20 10.49
CA GLY A 148 -12.80 -23.95 9.82
C GLY A 148 -11.77 -22.86 10.13
N ARG A 149 -12.27 -21.62 10.21
CA ARG A 149 -11.45 -20.41 10.47
C ARG A 149 -11.11 -20.21 11.96
N GLN A 150 -11.78 -20.92 12.87
CA GLN A 150 -11.69 -20.76 14.33
C GLN A 150 -12.00 -19.34 14.82
N GLU A 151 -12.96 -18.68 14.19
CA GLU A 151 -13.36 -17.31 14.52
C GLU A 151 -14.25 -17.26 15.77
N PRO A 152 -14.18 -16.22 16.62
CA PRO A 152 -14.94 -16.15 17.88
C PRO A 152 -16.46 -16.30 17.71
N TRP A 153 -17.01 -15.93 16.56
CA TRP A 153 -18.44 -16.01 16.24
C TRP A 153 -18.85 -17.32 15.55
N GLN A 154 -17.92 -18.24 15.31
CA GLN A 154 -18.25 -19.54 14.73
C GLN A 154 -18.91 -20.45 15.77
N ASP A 155 -20.02 -21.06 15.37
CA ASP A 155 -20.69 -22.09 16.14
C ASP A 155 -19.94 -23.42 15.97
N SER A 156 -19.08 -23.72 16.94
CA SER A 156 -18.21 -24.90 16.94
C SER A 156 -18.60 -25.86 18.07
N PRO A 157 -18.56 -27.18 17.86
CA PRO A 157 -18.81 -28.15 18.93
C PRO A 157 -17.91 -27.94 20.16
N PRO A 158 -18.39 -28.31 21.37
CA PRO A 158 -17.58 -28.24 22.58
C PRO A 158 -16.23 -28.98 22.44
N GLY A 159 -15.16 -28.33 22.91
CA GLY A 159 -13.79 -28.88 22.89
C GLY A 159 -13.01 -28.62 21.59
N TRP A 160 -13.60 -27.93 20.61
CA TRP A 160 -12.86 -27.48 19.43
C TRP A 160 -11.86 -26.36 19.77
N PRO A 161 -10.75 -26.26 19.02
CA PRO A 161 -9.78 -25.21 19.24
C PRO A 161 -10.39 -23.83 18.93
N HIS A 162 -10.27 -22.91 19.89
CA HIS A 162 -10.71 -21.53 19.79
C HIS A 162 -9.63 -20.63 20.40
N SER A 163 -8.52 -20.48 19.69
CA SER A 163 -7.36 -19.70 20.17
C SER A 163 -7.51 -18.19 19.95
N TRP A 164 -8.49 -17.74 19.18
CA TRP A 164 -8.72 -16.35 18.82
C TRP A 164 -9.97 -15.84 19.54
N ILE A 165 -9.82 -14.88 20.46
CA ILE A 165 -10.90 -14.40 21.34
C ILE A 165 -11.42 -13.03 20.85
N GLY A 166 -10.56 -12.21 20.27
CA GLY A 166 -10.91 -10.92 19.66
C GLY A 166 -10.72 -10.86 18.14
N THR A 167 -11.41 -9.91 17.49
CA THR A 167 -11.24 -9.63 16.06
C THR A 167 -9.82 -9.19 15.74
N SER A 168 -9.16 -8.34 16.54
CA SER A 168 -7.76 -7.95 16.30
C SER A 168 -6.77 -9.08 16.59
N GLU A 169 -7.09 -9.96 17.54
CA GLU A 169 -6.20 -11.04 17.96
C GLU A 169 -6.02 -12.09 16.86
N ARG A 170 -7.03 -12.31 16.01
CA ARG A 170 -6.99 -13.32 14.94
C ARG A 170 -5.90 -13.10 13.87
N LEU A 171 -5.45 -11.86 13.71
CA LEU A 171 -4.43 -11.48 12.72
C LEU A 171 -3.07 -11.20 13.35
N ARG A 172 -2.91 -11.41 14.67
CA ARG A 172 -1.71 -11.08 15.42
C ARG A 172 -1.18 -12.25 16.23
N ILE A 173 0.14 -12.41 16.22
CA ILE A 173 0.84 -13.26 17.18
C ILE A 173 2.11 -12.53 17.61
N ASN A 174 2.44 -12.57 18.90
CA ASN A 174 3.65 -11.96 19.48
C ASN A 174 3.83 -10.47 19.15
N GLY A 175 2.74 -9.69 19.14
CA GLY A 175 2.81 -8.24 18.94
C GLY A 175 2.98 -7.79 17.49
N HIS A 176 2.91 -8.71 16.51
CA HIS A 176 2.99 -8.37 15.09
C HIS A 176 1.84 -9.00 14.29
N PRO A 177 1.38 -8.35 13.21
CA PRO A 177 0.54 -8.99 12.22
C PRO A 177 1.19 -10.27 11.68
N ILE A 178 0.44 -11.36 11.60
CA ILE A 178 0.95 -12.69 11.18
C ILE A 178 1.64 -12.60 9.80
N ALA A 179 1.10 -11.79 8.89
CA ALA A 179 1.66 -11.61 7.55
C ALA A 179 3.10 -11.02 7.54
N GLN A 180 3.51 -10.33 8.60
CA GLN A 180 4.86 -9.74 8.70
C GLN A 180 5.94 -10.76 9.07
N TRP A 181 5.56 -11.91 9.63
CA TRP A 181 6.51 -12.84 10.25
C TRP A 181 7.60 -13.32 9.30
N SER A 182 7.22 -13.72 8.09
CA SER A 182 8.18 -14.17 7.08
C SER A 182 9.21 -13.08 6.73
N ARG A 183 8.83 -11.81 6.83
CA ARG A 183 9.67 -10.65 6.50
C ARG A 183 10.65 -10.34 7.62
N MET A 184 10.19 -10.45 8.86
CA MET A 184 11.04 -10.35 10.05
C MET A 184 12.06 -11.49 10.11
N HIS A 185 11.66 -12.73 9.82
CA HIS A 185 12.58 -13.86 9.72
C HIS A 185 13.65 -13.65 8.63
N ALA A 186 13.27 -13.01 7.52
CA ALA A 186 14.19 -12.60 6.46
C ALA A 186 14.99 -11.33 6.80
N LYS A 187 14.84 -10.76 8.00
CA LYS A 187 15.51 -9.54 8.48
C LYS A 187 15.31 -8.33 7.55
N ARG A 188 14.14 -8.21 6.94
CA ARG A 188 13.77 -6.99 6.20
C ARG A 188 13.57 -5.85 7.19
N SER A 189 14.00 -4.65 6.82
CA SER A 189 13.83 -3.45 7.64
C SER A 189 12.35 -3.07 7.72
N ASP A 190 11.83 -2.93 8.93
CA ASP A 190 10.47 -2.47 9.24
C ASP A 190 10.43 -0.98 9.64
N ASP A 191 11.57 -0.28 9.59
CA ASP A 191 11.67 1.17 9.78
C ASP A 191 11.00 1.94 8.63
N LEU A 192 9.89 2.60 8.97
CA LEU A 192 9.10 3.41 8.05
C LEU A 192 9.57 4.86 7.96
N GLY A 193 10.66 5.24 8.63
CA GLY A 193 11.16 6.62 8.66
C GLY A 193 10.25 7.57 9.43
N ASN A 194 9.32 7.03 10.21
CA ASN A 194 8.32 7.73 11.03
C ASN A 194 8.86 8.15 12.40
N HIS A 195 10.15 7.96 12.65
CA HIS A 195 10.81 8.52 13.82
C HIS A 195 10.56 10.04 13.86
N PRO A 196 10.27 10.61 15.04
CA PRO A 196 10.11 12.05 15.16
C PRO A 196 11.37 12.70 14.61
N SER A 197 11.25 13.31 13.43
CA SER A 197 12.38 13.99 12.83
C SER A 197 12.89 14.98 13.86
N VAL A 198 14.17 14.90 14.22
CA VAL A 198 14.83 16.00 14.93
C VAL A 198 14.47 17.26 14.15
N ASN A 199 13.79 18.15 14.86
CA ASN A 199 13.04 19.27 14.33
C ASN A 199 13.88 20.02 13.27
N ARG A 200 13.62 19.80 11.97
CA ARG A 200 14.36 20.46 10.87
C ARG A 200 14.12 21.99 10.81
N ARG A 201 13.34 22.53 11.76
CA ARG A 201 13.10 23.96 12.01
C ARG A 201 14.01 24.59 13.08
N SER A 202 14.85 23.84 13.78
CA SER A 202 15.79 24.41 14.79
C SER A 202 17.20 24.70 14.26
N GLU A 203 17.46 24.52 12.95
CA GLU A 203 18.76 24.91 12.38
C GLU A 203 18.88 26.44 12.25
N PRO A 204 19.98 27.05 12.75
CA PRO A 204 20.25 28.46 12.56
C PRO A 204 20.25 28.84 11.07
N LYS A 205 19.58 29.94 10.70
CA LYS A 205 19.43 30.44 9.32
C LYS A 205 20.74 30.48 8.51
N ALA A 206 21.90 30.60 9.16
CA ALA A 206 23.21 30.64 8.53
C ALA A 206 23.58 29.34 7.77
N LEU A 207 23.17 28.16 8.24
CA LEU A 207 23.51 26.88 7.57
C LEU A 207 22.64 26.60 6.33
N ARG A 208 21.40 27.11 6.30
CA ARG A 208 20.50 26.97 5.14
C ARG A 208 20.96 27.77 3.92
N ALA A 209 21.67 28.88 4.13
CA ALA A 209 22.21 29.72 3.06
C ALA A 209 23.43 29.07 2.36
N ALA A 210 24.28 28.37 3.12
CA ALA A 210 25.50 27.75 2.59
C ALA A 210 25.21 26.60 1.60
N ARG A 211 24.07 25.91 1.71
CA ARG A 211 23.69 24.81 0.79
C ARG A 211 23.00 25.26 -0.49
N ARG A 212 22.45 26.48 -0.56
CA ARG A 212 21.84 27.02 -1.78
C ARG A 212 22.83 27.75 -2.69
N GLY A 213 24.04 28.04 -2.21
CA GLY A 213 25.04 28.87 -2.91
C GLY A 213 26.04 28.13 -3.80
N ASN A 214 26.13 26.79 -3.77
CA ASN A 214 27.12 26.06 -4.57
C ASN A 214 26.48 25.35 -5.77
N ARG A 215 26.19 26.13 -6.81
CA ARG A 215 26.03 25.63 -8.18
C ARG A 215 27.00 26.39 -9.09
N PHE A 216 27.94 25.61 -9.62
CA PHE A 216 28.83 25.82 -10.77
C PHE A 216 30.04 26.76 -10.66
N MET A 217 31.23 26.17 -10.81
CA MET A 217 32.11 26.52 -11.93
C MET A 217 33.06 25.34 -12.24
N GLU A 218 32.80 24.60 -13.32
CA GLU A 218 33.84 23.78 -13.96
C GLU A 218 34.69 24.68 -14.87
N PRO A 219 36.03 24.54 -14.90
CA PRO A 219 36.84 25.25 -15.87
C PRO A 219 36.96 24.45 -17.17
N PHE A 220 36.54 25.08 -18.26
CA PHE A 220 37.01 24.80 -19.62
C PHE A 220 38.54 24.85 -19.65
N SER A 221 39.19 23.87 -20.28
CA SER A 221 40.55 24.04 -20.81
C SER A 221 40.61 23.55 -22.25
N ALA A 222 41.07 24.45 -23.11
CA ALA A 222 41.20 24.30 -24.55
C ALA A 222 42.39 23.40 -24.93
N GLY A 223 42.26 22.72 -26.07
CA GLY A 223 43.22 21.73 -26.54
C GLY A 223 44.56 22.26 -27.02
N VAL A 224 45.47 21.32 -27.25
CA VAL A 224 46.71 21.49 -28.01
C VAL A 224 46.84 20.32 -28.97
N ALA A 225 47.05 20.64 -30.25
CA ALA A 225 47.33 19.72 -31.34
C ALA A 225 48.83 19.40 -31.47
N ARG A 226 49.14 18.41 -32.33
CA ARG A 226 50.45 17.93 -32.88
C ARG A 226 50.85 16.56 -32.32
N VAL A 227 51.29 15.55 -33.10
CA VAL A 227 51.59 15.35 -34.54
C VAL A 227 51.05 13.97 -34.91
#